data_AF-A0A9X1WHD2-F1
#
_entry.id   AF-A0A9X1WHD2-F1
#
_cell.length_a   1.000
_cell.length_b   1.000
_cell.length_c   1.000
_cell.angle_alpha   90.00
_cell.angle_beta   90.00
_cell.angle_gamma   90.00
#
_symmetry.space_group_name_H-M   'P 1'
#
loop_
_entity.id
_entity.type
_entity.pdbx_description
1 polymer ?
#
loop_
_entity_poly.entity_id
_entity_poly.type
_entity_poly.pdbx_seq_one_letter_code
_entity_poly.pdbx_strand_id
1 'polypeptide(L)'
;MQQFSNANANAGTCAGDRSALDEAHVAGVLEAAGDSALDCVRRSTVFRRMGDGTLPFAGRAAYLEQHWEGLRILRSALSEMSAASATSAPVPVVTLCSALSAATDQFSRALDRAHATARWRDRHVTMPSMLQFRRHIGELQEDGDGGNVVALVAHAYLRLYVCRACPEPGVTGRDPRMLQDAVLAVVRDEEALEQLSEELSVALLLMMQHGADVCRGYPERDADSGCAVTVSTIRRALR
;
A
#
# COMPACT_ATOMS: atom_id res chain seq x y z
N MET A 1 -42.24 -62.32 -25.06
CA MET A 1 -42.75 -61.21 -24.24
C MET A 1 -41.56 -60.38 -23.76
N GLN A 2 -41.26 -59.28 -24.46
CA GLN A 2 -40.37 -58.22 -24.00
C GLN A 2 -41.26 -57.00 -23.75
N GLN A 3 -41.22 -56.44 -22.54
CA GLN A 3 -41.81 -55.13 -22.23
C GLN A 3 -40.88 -54.38 -21.25
N PHE A 4 -40.50 -53.17 -21.70
CA PHE A 4 -40.45 -51.86 -21.01
C PHE A 4 -39.99 -51.83 -19.55
N SER A 5 -39.30 -50.82 -19.03
CA SER A 5 -38.75 -49.53 -19.45
C SER A 5 -38.10 -49.01 -18.16
N ASN A 6 -37.01 -48.26 -18.24
CA ASN A 6 -36.79 -47.16 -17.30
C ASN A 6 -35.74 -46.23 -17.89
N ALA A 7 -36.23 -45.14 -18.47
CA ALA A 7 -35.49 -43.91 -18.57
C ALA A 7 -35.27 -43.37 -17.15
N ASN A 8 -34.05 -42.92 -16.82
CA ASN A 8 -33.93 -41.70 -16.06
C ASN A 8 -32.59 -41.02 -16.28
N ALA A 9 -32.66 -39.70 -16.27
CA ALA A 9 -31.59 -38.75 -16.53
C ALA A 9 -30.47 -38.82 -15.48
N ASN A 10 -29.25 -38.51 -15.92
CA ASN A 10 -28.30 -37.70 -15.18
C ASN A 10 -27.51 -36.92 -16.23
N ALA A 11 -27.90 -35.68 -16.55
CA ALA A 11 -27.67 -34.48 -15.74
C ALA A 11 -26.18 -34.21 -15.53
N GLY A 12 -25.71 -33.16 -16.21
CA GLY A 12 -24.68 -32.27 -15.71
C GLY A 12 -23.29 -32.86 -15.52
N THR A 13 -22.50 -32.84 -16.59
CA THR A 13 -21.08 -32.53 -16.44
C THR A 13 -20.81 -31.18 -17.08
N CYS A 14 -21.51 -30.14 -16.59
CA CYS A 14 -20.93 -28.81 -16.52
C CYS A 14 -19.90 -28.83 -15.38
N ALA A 15 -18.85 -29.65 -15.54
CA ALA A 15 -17.61 -29.35 -14.87
C ALA A 15 -17.18 -28.03 -15.51
N GLY A 16 -17.54 -26.92 -14.86
CA GLY A 16 -17.06 -25.62 -15.26
C GLY A 16 -15.55 -25.74 -15.40
N ASP A 17 -15.05 -25.43 -16.59
CA ASP A 17 -13.66 -25.12 -16.84
C ASP A 17 -13.29 -24.00 -15.84
N ARG A 18 -12.91 -24.37 -14.62
CA ARG A 18 -12.03 -23.55 -13.80
C ARG A 18 -10.68 -23.66 -14.48
N SER A 19 -10.53 -22.96 -15.60
CA SER A 19 -9.23 -22.73 -16.23
C SER A 19 -8.33 -22.26 -15.10
N ALA A 20 -7.28 -23.02 -14.81
CA ALA A 20 -6.26 -22.56 -13.89
C ALA A 20 -5.83 -21.17 -14.37
N LEU A 21 -5.90 -20.21 -13.46
CA LEU A 21 -5.64 -18.82 -13.79
C LEU A 21 -4.21 -18.71 -14.35
N ASP A 22 -4.04 -18.00 -15.47
CA ASP A 22 -2.74 -17.84 -16.09
C ASP A 22 -1.88 -16.91 -15.22
N GLU A 23 -0.83 -17.45 -14.59
CA GLU A 23 0.12 -16.67 -13.78
C GLU A 23 0.74 -15.51 -14.58
N ALA A 24 0.95 -15.70 -15.89
CA ALA A 24 1.46 -14.64 -16.76
C ALA A 24 0.46 -13.49 -16.90
N HIS A 25 -0.85 -13.79 -16.87
CA HIS A 25 -1.89 -12.78 -16.90
C HIS A 25 -1.89 -11.91 -15.63
N VAL A 26 -1.83 -12.53 -14.45
CA VAL A 26 -1.76 -11.80 -13.16
C VAL A 26 -0.50 -10.96 -13.07
N ALA A 27 0.65 -11.52 -13.46
CA ALA A 27 1.91 -10.79 -13.49
C ALA A 27 1.81 -9.56 -14.42
N GLY A 28 1.20 -9.72 -15.60
CA GLY A 28 0.94 -8.62 -16.53
C GLY A 28 0.06 -7.50 -15.93
N VAL A 29 -1.00 -7.86 -15.19
CA VAL A 29 -1.84 -6.89 -14.47
C VAL A 29 -1.03 -6.15 -13.41
N LEU A 30 -0.21 -6.86 -12.64
CA LEU A 30 0.62 -6.26 -11.58
C LEU A 30 1.69 -5.32 -12.14
N GLU A 31 2.34 -5.68 -13.25
CA GLU A 31 3.29 -4.80 -13.93
C GLU A 31 2.59 -3.54 -14.45
N ALA A 32 1.48 -3.69 -15.17
CA ALA A 32 0.73 -2.57 -15.72
C ALA A 32 0.23 -1.62 -14.62
N ALA A 33 -0.32 -2.17 -13.53
CA ALA A 33 -0.80 -1.38 -12.39
C ALA A 33 0.35 -0.70 -11.64
N GLY A 34 1.45 -1.42 -11.42
CA GLY A 34 2.65 -0.88 -10.77
C GLY A 34 3.26 0.28 -11.55
N ASP A 35 3.45 0.10 -12.86
CA ASP A 35 4.04 1.12 -13.72
C ASP A 35 3.13 2.34 -13.88
N SER A 36 1.82 2.11 -14.03
CA SER A 36 0.81 3.18 -14.01
C SER A 36 0.83 3.95 -12.70
N ALA A 37 0.95 3.27 -11.56
CA ALA A 37 1.04 3.91 -10.26
C ALA A 37 2.33 4.72 -10.10
N LEU A 38 3.48 4.18 -10.51
CA LEU A 38 4.75 4.93 -10.49
C LEU A 38 4.67 6.19 -11.35
N ASP A 39 4.10 6.09 -12.55
CA ASP A 39 3.96 7.22 -13.45
C ASP A 39 3.00 8.28 -12.88
N CYS A 40 1.83 7.88 -12.37
CA CYS A 40 0.89 8.76 -11.68
C CYS A 40 1.54 9.48 -10.49
N VAL A 41 2.27 8.74 -9.66
CA VAL A 41 2.95 9.30 -8.49
C VAL A 41 4.03 10.29 -8.90
N ARG A 42 4.87 9.96 -9.90
CA ARG A 42 5.92 10.86 -10.40
C ARG A 42 5.36 12.15 -11.00
N ARG A 43 4.19 12.08 -11.66
CA ARG A 43 3.49 13.24 -12.22
C ARG A 43 2.65 14.01 -11.20
N SER A 44 2.51 13.49 -9.98
CA SER A 44 1.70 14.13 -8.95
C SER A 44 2.27 15.48 -8.51
N THR A 45 1.40 16.39 -8.07
CA THR A 45 1.79 17.70 -7.57
C THR A 45 2.79 17.61 -6.42
N VAL A 46 2.64 16.64 -5.51
CA VAL A 46 3.57 16.49 -4.38
C VAL A 46 4.97 16.12 -4.85
N PHE A 47 5.08 15.21 -5.82
CA PHE A 47 6.38 14.80 -6.38
C PHE A 47 7.04 15.92 -7.17
N ARG A 48 6.28 16.60 -8.02
CA ARG A 48 6.79 17.77 -8.73
C ARG A 48 7.33 18.82 -7.76
N ARG A 49 6.56 19.14 -6.70
CA ARG A 49 6.97 20.12 -5.70
C ARG A 49 8.14 19.65 -4.81
N MET A 50 8.27 18.35 -4.57
CA MET A 50 9.44 17.77 -3.91
C MET A 50 10.69 17.91 -4.79
N GLY A 51 10.56 17.64 -6.10
CA GLY A 51 11.66 17.68 -7.06
C GLY A 51 12.12 19.09 -7.43
N ASP A 52 11.20 20.05 -7.56
CA ASP A 52 11.51 21.46 -7.86
C ASP A 52 11.81 22.31 -6.60
N GLY A 53 11.70 21.72 -5.41
CA GLY A 53 11.99 22.37 -4.13
C GLY A 53 10.89 23.30 -3.60
N THR A 54 9.76 23.45 -4.29
CA THR A 54 8.66 24.34 -3.88
C THR A 54 7.75 23.76 -2.80
N LEU A 55 7.93 22.49 -2.41
CA LEU A 55 7.32 21.93 -1.20
C LEU A 55 8.24 22.23 0.00
N PRO A 56 7.81 22.98 1.03
CA PRO A 56 8.64 23.28 2.18
C PRO A 56 9.06 22.00 2.90
N PHE A 57 10.16 22.08 3.66
CA PHE A 57 10.72 20.93 4.38
C PHE A 57 9.67 20.17 5.20
N ALA A 58 8.82 20.89 5.95
CA ALA A 58 7.76 20.28 6.74
C ALA A 58 6.76 19.50 5.89
N GLY A 59 6.45 19.96 4.67
CA GLY A 59 5.59 19.24 3.74
C GLY A 59 6.25 17.98 3.17
N ARG A 60 7.56 18.03 2.87
CA ARG A 60 8.31 16.84 2.44
C ARG A 60 8.36 15.79 3.55
N ALA A 61 8.67 16.20 4.77
CA ALA A 61 8.65 15.34 5.95
C ALA A 61 7.25 14.74 6.16
N ALA A 62 6.20 15.57 6.14
CA ALA A 62 4.82 15.11 6.28
C ALA A 62 4.43 14.05 5.23
N TYR A 63 4.86 14.20 3.97
CA TYR A 63 4.63 13.19 2.94
C TYR A 63 5.28 11.85 3.28
N LEU A 64 6.55 11.87 3.69
CA LEU A 64 7.28 10.67 4.10
C LEU A 64 6.66 10.03 5.36
N GLU A 65 6.21 10.84 6.31
CA GLU A 65 5.51 10.39 7.51
C GLU A 65 4.19 9.67 7.17
N GLN A 66 3.37 10.21 6.25
CA GLN A 66 2.16 9.52 5.81
C GLN A 66 2.51 8.20 5.09
N HIS A 67 3.58 8.17 4.31
CA HIS A 67 3.99 6.93 3.65
C HIS A 67 4.44 5.87 4.67
N TRP A 68 5.23 6.28 5.67
CA TRP A 68 5.63 5.45 6.81
C TRP A 68 4.43 4.90 7.58
N GLU A 69 3.44 5.75 7.90
CA GLU A 69 2.24 5.36 8.62
C GLU A 69 1.44 4.29 7.86
N GLY A 70 1.25 4.49 6.55
CA GLY A 70 0.52 3.55 5.70
C GLY A 70 1.18 2.16 5.64
N LEU A 71 2.51 2.11 5.52
CA LEU A 71 3.27 0.84 5.56
C LEU A 71 3.07 0.11 6.90
N ARG A 72 3.05 0.85 8.00
CA ARG A 72 2.86 0.29 9.34
C ARG A 72 1.45 -0.25 9.55
N ILE A 73 0.43 0.46 9.07
CA ILE A 73 -0.98 0.02 9.10
C ILE A 73 -1.14 -1.30 8.34
N LEU A 74 -0.63 -1.38 7.10
CA LEU A 74 -0.71 -2.60 6.28
C LEU A 74 0.00 -3.79 6.94
N ARG A 75 1.17 -3.56 7.53
CA ARG A 75 1.90 -4.61 8.24
C ARG A 75 1.09 -5.14 9.42
N SER A 76 0.51 -4.24 10.22
CA SER A 76 -0.34 -4.62 11.35
C SER A 76 -1.54 -5.43 10.86
N ALA A 77 -2.24 -4.95 9.83
CA ALA A 77 -3.42 -5.62 9.29
C ALA A 77 -3.12 -7.04 8.78
N LEU A 78 -2.06 -7.21 7.99
CA LEU A 78 -1.63 -8.52 7.50
C LEU A 78 -1.14 -9.45 8.62
N SER A 79 -0.49 -8.90 9.65
CA SER A 79 -0.02 -9.69 10.80
C SER A 79 -1.18 -10.18 11.67
N GLU A 80 -2.17 -9.34 11.91
CA GLU A 80 -3.38 -9.67 12.68
C GLU A 80 -4.22 -10.72 11.95
N MET A 81 -4.43 -10.53 10.64
CA MET A 81 -5.12 -11.52 9.80
C MET A 81 -4.40 -12.87 9.79
N SER A 82 -3.07 -12.84 9.69
CA SER A 82 -2.25 -14.03 9.76
C SER A 82 -2.31 -14.75 11.11
N ALA A 83 -2.54 -14.02 12.21
CA ALA A 83 -2.65 -14.59 13.55
C ALA A 83 -4.06 -15.12 13.85
N ALA A 84 -5.09 -14.54 13.22
CA ALA A 84 -6.47 -15.00 13.33
C ALA A 84 -6.73 -16.31 12.57
N SER A 85 -5.93 -16.61 11.54
CA SER A 85 -5.97 -17.90 10.85
C SER A 85 -5.40 -19.02 11.75
N ALA A 86 -6.22 -20.01 12.08
CA ALA A 86 -5.82 -21.17 12.91
C ALA A 86 -4.74 -22.06 12.27
N THR A 87 -4.46 -21.84 10.98
CA THR A 87 -3.36 -22.47 10.23
C THR A 87 -2.20 -21.49 10.13
N SER A 88 -0.97 -21.98 10.31
CA SER A 88 0.27 -21.21 10.14
C SER A 88 0.18 -20.28 8.92
N ALA A 89 0.53 -19.01 9.14
CA ALA A 89 0.60 -17.95 8.13
C ALA A 89 1.01 -18.50 6.75
N PRO A 90 0.25 -18.21 5.69
CA PRO A 90 0.74 -18.49 4.34
C PRO A 90 2.10 -17.79 4.18
N VAL A 91 3.13 -18.53 3.75
CA VAL A 91 4.49 -18.03 3.42
C VAL A 91 4.48 -16.69 2.62
N PRO A 92 3.52 -16.43 1.72
CA PRO A 92 3.37 -15.14 1.03
C PRO A 92 3.13 -13.93 1.95
N VAL A 93 2.31 -14.08 2.99
CA VAL A 93 1.97 -12.97 3.93
C VAL A 93 3.19 -12.59 4.76
N VAL A 94 3.98 -13.58 5.20
CA VAL A 94 5.23 -13.36 5.93
C VAL A 94 6.22 -12.56 5.08
N THR A 95 6.32 -12.87 3.79
CA THR A 95 7.19 -12.17 2.84
C THR A 95 6.80 -10.69 2.72
N LEU A 96 5.50 -10.39 2.58
CA LEU A 96 5.00 -9.03 2.54
C LEU A 96 5.20 -8.29 3.87
N CYS A 97 4.93 -8.93 5.00
CA CYS A 97 5.18 -8.34 6.32
C CYS A 97 6.66 -7.99 6.54
N SER A 98 7.58 -8.84 6.07
CA SER A 98 9.01 -8.57 6.08
C SER A 98 9.36 -7.37 5.19
N ALA A 99 8.84 -7.35 3.95
CA ALA A 99 9.05 -6.25 3.01
C ALA A 99 8.53 -4.90 3.54
N LEU A 100 7.33 -4.89 4.15
CA LEU A 100 6.71 -3.75 4.81
C LEU A 100 7.54 -3.27 6.01
N SER A 101 8.02 -4.19 6.84
CA SER A 101 8.88 -3.85 7.98
C SER A 101 10.16 -3.18 7.53
N ALA A 102 10.85 -3.78 6.58
CA ALA A 102 12.11 -3.24 6.08
C ALA A 102 11.90 -1.90 5.37
N ALA A 103 10.76 -1.67 4.69
CA ALA A 103 10.44 -0.37 4.08
C ALA A 103 10.14 0.68 5.16
N THR A 104 9.34 0.31 6.16
CA THR A 104 9.05 1.16 7.34
C THR A 104 10.34 1.60 8.03
N ASP A 105 11.34 0.73 8.13
CA ASP A 105 12.65 1.06 8.71
C ASP A 105 13.46 2.03 7.85
N GLN A 106 13.39 1.92 6.51
CA GLN A 106 14.04 2.86 5.61
C GLN A 106 13.46 4.27 5.77
N PHE A 107 12.12 4.39 5.76
CA PHE A 107 11.43 5.66 5.99
C PHE A 107 11.70 6.21 7.40
N SER A 108 11.71 5.33 8.41
CA SER A 108 12.05 5.70 9.78
C SER A 108 13.42 6.36 9.87
N ARG A 109 14.45 5.74 9.28
CA ARG A 109 15.81 6.29 9.29
C ARG A 109 15.91 7.59 8.49
N ALA A 110 15.16 7.73 7.41
CA ALA A 110 15.11 8.97 6.64
C ALA A 110 14.50 10.12 7.46
N LEU A 111 13.37 9.86 8.12
CA LEU A 111 12.71 10.82 9.00
C LEU A 111 13.57 11.15 10.23
N ASP A 112 14.27 10.17 10.82
CA ASP A 112 15.19 10.42 11.93
C ASP A 112 16.32 11.40 11.53
N ARG A 113 16.84 11.28 10.30
CA ARG A 113 17.80 12.25 9.76
C ARG A 113 17.17 13.61 9.49
N ALA A 114 15.99 13.63 8.87
CA ALA A 114 15.28 14.87 8.55
C ALA A 114 14.95 15.68 9.81
N HIS A 115 14.44 15.03 10.86
CA HIS A 115 14.07 15.68 12.12
C HIS A 115 15.24 15.83 13.11
N ALA A 116 16.41 15.26 12.81
CA ALA A 116 17.55 15.12 13.73
C ALA A 116 17.24 14.40 15.06
N THR A 117 16.09 13.72 15.16
CA THR A 117 15.66 13.00 16.36
C THR A 117 14.53 12.03 16.03
N ALA A 118 14.39 10.95 16.80
CA ALA A 118 13.29 10.00 16.69
C ALA A 118 11.93 10.51 17.19
N ARG A 119 11.92 11.67 17.87
CA ARG A 119 10.72 12.27 18.50
C ARG A 119 9.66 12.75 17.52
N TRP A 120 9.91 12.73 16.21
CA TRP A 120 8.87 13.00 15.22
C TRP A 120 7.73 11.99 15.31
N ARG A 121 8.00 10.74 15.73
CA ARG A 121 6.96 9.72 15.95
C ARG A 121 5.91 10.16 16.97
N ASP A 122 6.31 10.90 17.99
CA ASP A 122 5.41 11.42 19.04
C ASP A 122 4.59 12.63 18.57
N ARG A 123 5.01 13.26 17.47
CA ARG A 123 4.45 14.53 16.96
C ARG A 123 3.82 14.38 15.58
N HIS A 124 3.90 13.19 15.01
CA HIS A 124 3.35 12.86 13.72
C HIS A 124 1.84 13.12 13.74
N VAL A 125 1.37 13.80 12.69
CA VAL A 125 -0.05 14.09 12.52
C VAL A 125 -0.57 13.29 11.33
N THR A 126 -1.54 12.42 11.61
CA THR A 126 -2.27 11.68 10.58
C THR A 126 -3.12 12.66 9.76
N MET A 127 -2.95 12.65 8.44
CA MET A 127 -3.73 13.48 7.52
C MET A 127 -5.12 12.87 7.25
N PRO A 128 -6.12 13.65 6.79
CA PRO A 128 -7.47 13.13 6.52
C PRO A 128 -7.52 11.92 5.58
N SER A 129 -6.77 11.93 4.47
CA SER A 129 -6.60 10.77 3.58
C SER A 129 -6.09 9.52 4.28
N MET A 130 -5.23 9.68 5.29
CA MET A 130 -4.71 8.54 6.05
C MET A 130 -5.75 7.97 7.02
N LEU A 131 -6.66 8.79 7.54
CA LEU A 131 -7.82 8.30 8.30
C LEU A 131 -8.77 7.49 7.41
N GLN A 132 -9.00 7.95 6.18
CA GLN A 132 -9.79 7.21 5.19
C GLN A 132 -9.11 5.90 4.81
N PHE A 133 -7.79 5.92 4.57
CA PHE A 133 -7.02 4.71 4.33
C PHE A 133 -7.11 3.73 5.52
N ARG A 134 -6.92 4.20 6.75
CA ARG A 134 -7.04 3.36 7.96
C ARG A 134 -8.42 2.74 8.08
N ARG A 135 -9.47 3.51 7.80
CA ARG A 135 -10.85 3.01 7.80
C ARG A 135 -11.05 1.93 6.73
N HIS A 136 -10.61 2.18 5.49
CA HIS A 136 -10.68 1.19 4.41
C HIS A 136 -9.98 -0.12 4.79
N ILE A 137 -8.75 -0.03 5.31
CA ILE A 137 -8.01 -1.22 5.76
C ILE A 137 -8.75 -1.95 6.90
N GLY A 138 -9.36 -1.23 7.84
CA GLY A 138 -10.17 -1.83 8.89
C GLY A 138 -11.40 -2.56 8.34
N GLU A 139 -12.11 -1.94 7.38
CA GLU A 139 -13.24 -2.56 6.68
C GLU A 139 -12.81 -3.86 5.97
N LEU A 140 -11.65 -3.88 5.31
CA LEU A 140 -11.09 -5.08 4.69
C LEU A 140 -10.69 -6.17 5.70
N GLN A 141 -10.24 -5.81 6.90
CA GLN A 141 -9.92 -6.78 7.96
C GLN A 141 -11.17 -7.44 8.55
N GLU A 142 -12.29 -6.71 8.57
CA GLU A 142 -13.58 -7.15 9.12
C GLU A 142 -14.47 -7.84 8.07
N ASP A 143 -14.05 -7.86 6.80
CA ASP A 143 -14.83 -8.40 5.68
C ASP A 143 -14.86 -9.94 5.69
N GLY A 144 -16.02 -10.51 6.05
CA GLY A 144 -16.24 -11.96 6.07
C GLY A 144 -15.50 -12.73 7.17
N ASP A 145 -15.54 -14.06 7.10
CA ASP A 145 -14.84 -14.97 8.03
C ASP A 145 -13.34 -15.02 7.69
N GLY A 146 -12.58 -14.01 8.13
CA GLY A 146 -11.12 -13.98 8.02
C GLY A 146 -10.55 -12.76 7.30
N GLY A 147 -11.38 -11.82 6.85
CA GLY A 147 -10.98 -10.61 6.15
C GLY A 147 -10.57 -10.82 4.68
N ASN A 148 -10.54 -9.75 3.91
CA ASN A 148 -10.23 -9.76 2.49
C ASN A 148 -8.71 -9.69 2.24
N VAL A 149 -8.04 -10.85 2.25
CA VAL A 149 -6.58 -10.93 2.11
C VAL A 149 -6.08 -10.43 0.75
N VAL A 150 -6.85 -10.67 -0.33
CA VAL A 150 -6.49 -10.26 -1.69
C VAL A 150 -6.43 -8.75 -1.77
N ALA A 151 -7.43 -8.07 -1.22
CA ALA A 151 -7.46 -6.62 -1.12
C ALA A 151 -6.27 -6.08 -0.31
N LEU A 152 -6.01 -6.60 0.89
CA LEU A 152 -4.87 -6.14 1.70
C LEU A 152 -3.52 -6.33 1.01
N VAL A 153 -3.36 -7.45 0.30
CA VAL A 153 -2.17 -7.74 -0.49
C VAL A 153 -2.04 -6.76 -1.67
N ALA A 154 -3.13 -6.37 -2.33
CA ALA A 154 -3.14 -5.33 -3.37
C ALA A 154 -2.61 -3.99 -2.85
N HIS A 155 -3.10 -3.55 -1.68
CA HIS A 155 -2.63 -2.31 -1.04
C HIS A 155 -1.17 -2.40 -0.61
N ALA A 156 -0.75 -3.53 -0.05
CA ALA A 156 0.65 -3.77 0.32
C ALA A 156 1.59 -3.77 -0.89
N TYR A 157 1.22 -4.50 -1.95
CA TYR A 157 1.95 -4.55 -3.22
C TYR A 157 2.17 -3.15 -3.76
N LEU A 158 1.09 -2.39 -3.95
CA LEU A 158 1.18 -1.11 -4.64
C LEU A 158 1.95 -0.06 -3.82
N ARG A 159 1.75 -0.04 -2.50
CA ARG A 159 2.46 0.88 -1.61
C ARG A 159 3.96 0.59 -1.56
N LEU A 160 4.35 -0.70 -1.51
CA LEU A 160 5.74 -1.12 -1.60
C LEU A 160 6.36 -0.84 -2.97
N TYR A 161 5.60 -1.05 -4.04
CA TYR A 161 6.05 -0.78 -5.41
C TYR A 161 6.37 0.71 -5.59
N VAL A 162 5.47 1.59 -5.11
CA VAL A 162 5.63 3.04 -5.20
C VAL A 162 6.78 3.59 -4.35
N CYS A 163 7.28 2.85 -3.33
CA CYS A 163 8.49 3.25 -2.61
C CYS A 163 9.69 3.50 -3.55
N ARG A 164 9.73 2.84 -4.72
CA ARG A 164 10.76 3.03 -5.76
C ARG A 164 10.75 4.42 -6.39
N ALA A 165 9.64 5.17 -6.28
CA ALA A 165 9.58 6.54 -6.73
C ALA A 165 10.20 7.52 -5.72
N CYS A 166 10.29 7.14 -4.43
CA CYS A 166 10.65 8.06 -3.35
C CYS A 166 11.96 8.82 -3.65
N PRO A 167 11.95 10.18 -3.62
CA PRO A 167 13.14 10.96 -3.92
C PRO A 167 14.15 11.01 -2.76
N GLU A 168 13.76 10.52 -1.57
CA GLU A 168 14.57 10.61 -0.36
C GLU A 168 15.71 9.57 -0.35
N PRO A 169 16.97 9.99 -0.12
CA PRO A 169 18.11 9.07 -0.08
C PRO A 169 17.95 7.92 0.92
N GLY A 170 18.27 6.70 0.48
CA GLY A 170 18.23 5.49 1.31
C GLY A 170 16.88 4.77 1.35
N VAL A 171 15.85 5.28 0.66
CA VAL A 171 14.64 4.53 0.32
C VAL A 171 14.84 3.92 -1.06
N THR A 172 14.95 2.59 -1.14
CA THR A 172 15.35 1.88 -2.37
C THR A 172 14.24 1.02 -3.00
N GLY A 173 13.06 1.00 -2.38
CA GLY A 173 11.96 0.14 -2.78
C GLY A 173 12.26 -1.35 -2.59
N ARG A 174 11.44 -2.20 -3.22
CA ARG A 174 11.58 -3.66 -3.18
C ARG A 174 11.66 -4.23 -4.60
N ASP A 175 12.22 -5.43 -4.71
CA ASP A 175 12.24 -6.20 -5.96
C ASP A 175 10.81 -6.50 -6.41
N PRO A 176 10.39 -6.02 -7.60
CA PRO A 176 9.07 -6.30 -8.15
C PRO A 176 8.69 -7.77 -8.18
N ARG A 177 9.63 -8.66 -8.53
CA ARG A 177 9.35 -10.09 -8.67
C ARG A 177 8.95 -10.71 -7.34
N MET A 178 9.69 -10.40 -6.28
CA MET A 178 9.36 -10.83 -4.92
C MET A 178 7.99 -10.34 -4.47
N LEU A 179 7.57 -9.13 -4.86
CA LEU A 179 6.24 -8.65 -4.55
C LEU A 179 5.16 -9.38 -5.36
N GLN A 180 5.40 -9.63 -6.65
CA GLN A 180 4.50 -10.36 -7.53
C GLN A 180 4.26 -11.79 -7.05
N ASP A 181 5.32 -12.51 -6.66
CA ASP A 181 5.22 -13.88 -6.13
C ASP A 181 4.28 -13.96 -4.92
N ALA A 182 4.29 -12.94 -4.06
CA ALA A 182 3.41 -12.89 -2.90
C ALA A 182 1.94 -12.67 -3.28
N VAL A 183 1.66 -11.90 -4.35
CA VAL A 183 0.31 -11.69 -4.86
C VAL A 183 -0.22 -12.93 -5.58
N LEU A 184 0.60 -13.54 -6.45
CA LEU A 184 0.27 -14.76 -7.18
C LEU A 184 -0.15 -15.90 -6.25
N ALA A 185 0.39 -15.93 -5.03
CA ALA A 185 0.06 -16.96 -4.06
C ALA A 185 -1.28 -16.76 -3.33
N VAL A 186 -1.95 -15.60 -3.46
CA VAL A 186 -3.28 -15.36 -2.88
C VAL A 186 -4.38 -15.27 -3.93
N VAL A 187 -4.06 -14.99 -5.19
CA VAL A 187 -5.04 -14.94 -6.30
C VAL A 187 -5.21 -16.34 -6.88
N ARG A 188 -6.42 -16.90 -6.72
CA ARG A 188 -6.70 -18.32 -7.06
C ARG A 188 -7.67 -18.51 -8.22
N ASP A 189 -8.48 -17.49 -8.52
CA ASP A 189 -9.52 -17.51 -9.54
C ASP A 189 -9.79 -16.10 -10.09
N GLU A 190 -10.64 -16.02 -11.12
CA GLU A 190 -10.95 -14.79 -11.84
C GLU A 190 -11.63 -13.75 -10.92
N GLU A 191 -12.43 -14.20 -9.96
CA GLU A 191 -13.07 -13.32 -8.96
C GLU A 191 -12.02 -12.65 -8.08
N ALA A 192 -11.02 -13.41 -7.60
CA ALA A 192 -9.88 -12.83 -6.90
C ALA A 192 -9.04 -11.88 -7.77
N LEU A 193 -8.93 -12.14 -9.07
CA LEU A 193 -8.21 -11.24 -10.00
C LEU A 193 -8.98 -9.93 -10.25
N GLU A 194 -10.30 -10.00 -10.38
CA GLU A 194 -11.17 -8.84 -10.49
C GLU A 194 -11.06 -7.98 -9.22
N GLN A 195 -11.21 -8.60 -8.04
CA GLN A 195 -11.03 -7.94 -6.75
C GLN A 195 -9.64 -7.30 -6.60
N LEU A 196 -8.58 -8.02 -7.01
CA LEU A 196 -7.21 -7.48 -7.02
C LEU A 196 -7.13 -6.20 -7.86
N SER A 197 -7.71 -6.21 -9.06
CA SER A 197 -7.66 -5.09 -10.01
C SER A 197 -8.42 -3.87 -9.49
N GLU A 198 -9.57 -4.08 -8.86
CA GLU A 198 -10.34 -3.03 -8.20
C GLU A 198 -9.53 -2.41 -7.05
N GLU A 199 -8.95 -3.23 -6.18
CA GLU A 199 -8.23 -2.76 -5.01
C GLU A 199 -6.89 -2.11 -5.35
N LEU A 200 -6.22 -2.52 -6.43
CA LEU A 200 -5.07 -1.78 -6.98
C LEU A 200 -5.47 -0.36 -7.40
N SER A 201 -6.65 -0.20 -7.99
CA SER A 201 -7.17 1.12 -8.37
C SER A 201 -7.50 1.98 -7.15
N VAL A 202 -8.17 1.39 -6.14
CA VAL A 202 -8.45 2.06 -4.86
C VAL A 202 -7.17 2.46 -4.14
N ALA A 203 -6.18 1.56 -4.07
CA ALA A 203 -4.89 1.81 -3.46
C ALA A 203 -4.19 3.00 -4.12
N LEU A 204 -4.20 3.09 -5.45
CA LEU A 204 -3.64 4.22 -6.18
C LEU A 204 -4.36 5.54 -5.83
N LEU A 205 -5.69 5.55 -5.85
CA LEU A 205 -6.49 6.74 -5.54
C LEU A 205 -6.19 7.26 -4.13
N LEU A 206 -6.19 6.37 -3.14
CA LEU A 206 -5.86 6.73 -1.76
C LEU A 206 -4.43 7.28 -1.67
N MET A 207 -3.44 6.64 -2.30
CA MET A 207 -2.06 7.14 -2.35
C MET A 207 -1.95 8.54 -2.96
N MET A 208 -2.65 8.80 -4.07
CA MET A 208 -2.66 10.12 -4.71
C MET A 208 -3.32 11.18 -3.82
N GLN A 209 -4.35 10.80 -3.06
CA GLN A 209 -5.01 11.69 -2.11
C GLN A 209 -4.07 12.13 -0.97
N HIS A 210 -3.20 11.26 -0.48
CA HIS A 210 -2.18 11.63 0.53
C HIS A 210 -1.28 12.75 0.01
N GLY A 211 -0.81 12.66 -1.23
CA GLY A 211 0.00 13.70 -1.85
C GLY A 211 -0.76 15.03 -1.99
N ALA A 212 -2.04 14.96 -2.33
CA ALA A 212 -2.91 16.13 -2.43
C ALA A 212 -3.12 16.81 -1.08
N ASP A 213 -3.39 16.05 -0.01
CA ASP A 213 -3.56 16.58 1.35
C ASP A 213 -2.31 17.27 1.86
N VAL A 214 -1.13 16.68 1.64
CA VAL A 214 0.14 17.34 1.97
C VAL A 214 0.27 18.66 1.22
N CYS A 215 0.00 18.68 -0.09
CA CYS A 215 0.09 19.93 -0.85
C CYS A 215 -0.89 21.01 -0.38
N ARG A 216 -2.07 20.62 0.10
CA ARG A 216 -3.07 21.54 0.69
C ARG A 216 -2.65 22.03 2.07
N GLY A 217 -2.11 21.15 2.92
CA GLY A 217 -1.64 21.48 4.26
C GLY A 217 -0.38 22.36 4.26
N TYR A 218 0.40 22.31 3.18
CA TYR A 218 1.62 23.09 3.00
C TYR A 218 1.56 23.90 1.68
N PRO A 219 0.74 24.96 1.62
CA PRO A 219 0.48 25.72 0.39
C PRO A 219 1.62 26.66 0.01
N GLU A 220 2.49 27.02 0.97
CA GLU A 220 3.60 27.94 0.76
C GLU A 220 4.56 27.42 -0.32
N ARG A 221 4.92 28.28 -1.27
CA ARG A 221 5.90 28.00 -2.33
C ARG A 221 7.31 28.42 -1.94
N ASP A 222 7.46 29.07 -0.79
CA ASP A 222 8.71 29.72 -0.43
C ASP A 222 9.64 28.73 0.25
N ALA A 223 10.78 28.46 -0.40
CA ALA A 223 11.85 27.65 0.18
C ALA A 223 12.44 28.31 1.44
N ASP A 224 12.34 29.64 1.52
CA ASP A 224 12.89 30.48 2.60
C ASP A 224 12.00 30.54 3.85
N SER A 225 10.74 30.11 3.77
CA SER A 225 9.88 29.85 4.94
C SER A 225 10.37 28.69 5.82
N GLY A 226 11.40 27.95 5.36
CA GLY A 226 12.07 26.86 6.10
C GLY A 226 12.62 27.26 7.48
N CYS A 227 12.66 28.55 7.81
CA CYS A 227 12.95 29.05 9.15
C CYS A 227 11.82 28.81 10.19
N ALA A 228 10.71 28.18 9.84
CA ALA A 228 9.73 27.73 10.85
C ALA A 228 10.27 26.62 11.78
N VAL A 229 11.32 25.88 11.37
CA VAL A 229 12.10 25.03 12.28
C VAL A 229 12.88 25.89 13.29
N THR A 230 13.28 27.09 12.91
CA THR A 230 13.94 28.07 13.78
C THR A 230 12.99 28.62 14.85
N VAL A 231 11.66 28.66 14.66
CA VAL A 231 10.74 29.10 15.74
C VAL A 231 10.67 28.09 16.89
N SER A 232 10.77 26.80 16.60
CA SER A 232 10.86 25.76 17.64
C SER A 232 12.22 25.76 18.36
N THR A 233 13.29 26.10 17.64
CA THR A 233 14.66 26.25 18.18
C THR A 233 14.81 27.55 18.98
N ILE A 234 14.22 28.66 18.54
CA ILE A 234 14.24 29.98 19.22
C ILE A 234 13.32 29.98 20.45
N ARG A 235 12.12 29.36 20.39
CA ARG A 235 11.28 29.20 21.60
C ARG A 235 11.94 28.35 22.69
N ARG A 236 12.93 27.52 22.34
CA ARG A 236 13.73 26.75 23.29
C ARG A 236 14.96 27.51 23.80
N ALA A 237 15.43 28.51 23.07
CA ALA A 237 16.54 29.38 23.48
C ALA A 237 16.08 30.61 24.31
N LEU A 238 14.77 30.89 24.35
CA LEU A 238 14.15 31.96 25.13
C LEU A 238 13.43 31.46 26.41
N ARG A 239 13.74 30.23 26.85
CA ARG A 239 13.43 29.68 28.17
C ARG A 239 14.72 29.29 28.85
#